data_AF-A0A1C3L4E2-F1
#
_entry.id   AF-A0A1C3L4E2-F1
#
_cell.length_a   1.000
_cell.length_b   1.000
_cell.length_c   1.000
_cell.angle_alpha   90.00
_cell.angle_beta   90.00
_cell.angle_gamma   90.00
#
_symmetry.space_group_name_H-M   'P 1'
#
loop_
_entity.id
_entity.type
_entity.pdbx_description
1 polymer ?
#
loop_
_entity_poly.entity_id
_entity_poly.type
_entity_poly.pdbx_seq_one_letter_code
_entity_poly.pdbx_strand_id
1 'polypeptide(L)'
;MFNDIILIDGEKRKTPSEEKNVSKSDEVKLRIYGCQLLQEAAIILKLKAVTVATSQVLFHRFYFKKSLTDFDVKMIAPASLYLACKLEEDFCRVYKIINTFYFLYKYEDLKSKHYYFDVKNVKVEHFKIDVESQEYKNMKVDIYTYELLILKEMGFLIHKINQHPHLFLLPYIHSLFNNLNKFDDDLTKKLAQISWGYLNDSMRTTLCCEYQPRCIAVASIFLAAYKLNIPLIKSTNWFKLFDVEYDDIKKICIRILQLYKIGRCHYIDVLTKKKEALKK
;
A
#
# COMPACT_ATOMS: atom_id res chain seq x y z
N MET A 1 -1.15 22.12 -15.88
CA MET A 1 -0.33 20.93 -15.60
C MET A 1 -1.29 19.83 -15.18
N PHE A 2 -1.48 18.79 -16.01
CA PHE A 2 -2.27 17.63 -15.59
C PHE A 2 -1.62 17.04 -14.34
N ASN A 3 -2.41 16.79 -13.30
CA ASN A 3 -1.94 16.20 -12.04
C ASN A 3 -1.61 14.72 -12.30
N ASP A 4 -0.47 14.41 -12.93
CA ASP A 4 0.01 13.04 -13.22
C ASP A 4 0.15 12.15 -11.96
N ILE A 5 0.00 12.75 -10.78
CA ILE A 5 0.02 12.11 -9.47
C ILE A 5 -1.36 11.56 -9.10
N ILE A 6 -2.44 12.19 -9.56
CA ILE A 6 -3.83 11.80 -9.27
C ILE A 6 -4.36 11.06 -10.49
N LEU A 7 -4.69 9.78 -10.30
CA LEU A 7 -5.20 8.94 -11.39
C LEU A 7 -6.72 9.06 -11.57
N ILE A 8 -7.42 9.65 -10.61
CA ILE A 8 -8.87 9.88 -10.66
C ILE A 8 -9.14 11.38 -10.64
N ASP A 9 -9.26 11.97 -11.82
CA ASP A 9 -9.72 13.35 -11.97
C ASP A 9 -11.24 13.33 -12.19
N GLY A 10 -12.00 13.72 -11.17
CA GLY A 10 -13.41 14.14 -11.27
C GLY A 10 -14.50 13.13 -11.69
N GLU A 11 -14.21 12.08 -12.46
CA GLU A 11 -15.21 11.14 -12.98
C GLU A 11 -14.90 9.71 -12.57
N LYS A 12 -15.94 9.00 -12.12
CA LYS A 12 -15.89 7.58 -11.72
C LYS A 12 -15.60 6.70 -12.93
N ARG A 13 -14.34 6.68 -13.40
CA ARG A 13 -13.89 5.66 -14.34
C ARG A 13 -13.90 4.32 -13.61
N LYS A 14 -14.63 3.35 -14.16
CA LYS A 14 -14.58 1.97 -13.68
C LYS A 14 -13.12 1.51 -13.74
N THR A 15 -12.65 0.80 -12.73
CA THR A 15 -11.32 0.20 -12.78
C THR A 15 -11.28 -0.87 -13.88
N PRO A 16 -10.11 -1.20 -14.44
CA PRO A 16 -10.00 -2.32 -15.39
C PRO A 16 -10.49 -3.66 -14.81
N SER A 17 -10.44 -3.82 -13.48
CA SER A 17 -10.99 -5.00 -12.79
C SER A 17 -12.52 -4.97 -12.78
N GLU A 18 -13.13 -3.82 -12.52
CA GLU A 18 -14.59 -3.64 -12.57
C GLU A 18 -15.14 -3.85 -13.99
N GLU A 19 -14.43 -3.37 -15.02
CA GLU A 19 -14.76 -3.63 -16.42
C GLU A 19 -14.76 -5.14 -16.76
N LYS A 20 -13.99 -5.93 -16.02
CA LYS A 20 -13.92 -7.39 -16.12
C LYS A 20 -14.77 -8.11 -15.05
N ASN A 21 -15.77 -7.43 -14.50
CA ASN A 21 -16.75 -7.97 -13.55
C ASN A 21 -16.19 -8.42 -12.19
N VAL A 22 -15.02 -7.91 -11.78
CA VAL A 22 -14.57 -8.07 -10.39
C VAL A 22 -15.42 -7.17 -9.50
N SER A 23 -15.94 -7.71 -8.40
CA SER A 23 -16.73 -6.91 -7.46
C SER A 23 -15.84 -5.85 -6.79
N LYS A 24 -16.38 -4.64 -6.55
CA LYS A 24 -15.67 -3.58 -5.81
C LYS A 24 -15.11 -4.06 -4.48
N SER A 25 -15.88 -4.90 -3.76
CA SER A 25 -15.44 -5.45 -2.49
C SER A 25 -14.25 -6.40 -2.66
N ASP A 26 -14.23 -7.25 -3.68
CA ASP A 26 -13.14 -8.20 -3.90
C ASP A 26 -11.88 -7.47 -4.36
N GLU A 27 -12.02 -6.46 -5.24
CA GLU A 27 -10.90 -5.62 -5.66
C GLU A 27 -10.27 -4.89 -4.47
N VAL A 28 -11.09 -4.26 -3.61
CA VAL A 28 -10.59 -3.59 -2.40
C VAL A 28 -9.87 -4.57 -1.47
N LYS A 29 -10.45 -5.75 -1.22
CA LYS A 29 -9.83 -6.78 -0.37
C LYS A 29 -8.52 -7.29 -0.95
N LEU A 30 -8.45 -7.53 -2.26
CA LEU A 30 -7.24 -7.99 -2.95
C LEU A 30 -6.13 -6.93 -2.93
N ARG A 31 -6.48 -5.66 -3.10
CA ARG A 31 -5.51 -4.56 -2.98
C ARG A 31 -4.95 -4.44 -1.56
N ILE A 32 -5.81 -4.54 -0.55
CA ILE A 32 -5.39 -4.55 0.87
C ILE A 32 -4.51 -5.77 1.16
N TYR A 33 -4.88 -6.95 0.66
CA TYR A 33 -4.08 -8.18 0.77
C TYR A 33 -2.68 -8.01 0.15
N GLY A 34 -2.58 -7.44 -1.06
CA GLY A 34 -1.28 -7.15 -1.68
C GLY A 34 -0.43 -6.19 -0.84
N CYS A 35 -1.03 -5.15 -0.27
CA CYS A 35 -0.34 -4.24 0.64
C CYS A 35 0.13 -4.93 1.93
N GLN A 36 -0.63 -5.91 2.44
CA GLN A 36 -0.24 -6.71 3.60
C GLN A 36 0.97 -7.59 3.26
N LEU A 37 0.97 -8.27 2.11
CA LEU A 37 2.12 -9.04 1.64
C LEU A 37 3.38 -8.18 1.51
N LEU A 38 3.26 -7.00 0.91
CA LEU A 38 4.38 -6.05 0.77
C LEU A 38 4.94 -5.65 2.13
N GLN A 39 4.08 -5.32 3.09
CA GLN A 39 4.47 -4.93 4.44
C GLN A 39 5.15 -6.09 5.19
N GLU A 40 4.57 -7.29 5.17
CA GLU A 40 5.13 -8.47 5.83
C GLU A 40 6.48 -8.85 5.21
N ALA A 41 6.59 -8.82 3.88
CA ALA A 41 7.84 -9.08 3.18
C ALA A 41 8.93 -8.06 3.53
N ALA A 42 8.58 -6.77 3.54
CA ALA A 42 9.52 -5.71 3.88
C ALA A 42 10.07 -5.81 5.31
N ILE A 43 9.23 -6.19 6.28
CA ILE A 43 9.65 -6.43 7.66
C ILE A 43 10.66 -7.58 7.73
N ILE A 44 10.39 -8.70 7.05
CA ILE A 44 11.30 -9.85 6.99
C ILE A 44 12.62 -9.47 6.33
N LEU A 45 12.56 -8.67 5.27
CA LEU A 45 13.73 -8.21 4.51
C LEU A 45 14.46 -7.03 5.16
N LYS A 46 13.91 -6.45 6.23
CA LYS A 46 14.42 -5.26 6.94
C LYS A 46 14.58 -4.04 6.02
N LEU A 47 13.62 -3.81 5.13
CA LEU A 47 13.61 -2.67 4.22
C LEU A 47 13.16 -1.40 4.93
N LYS A 48 13.58 -0.23 4.41
CA LYS A 48 13.15 1.09 4.90
C LYS A 48 11.66 1.30 4.66
N ALA A 49 11.01 2.06 5.54
CA ALA A 49 9.59 2.39 5.42
C ALA A 49 9.23 3.09 4.10
N VAL A 50 10.13 3.95 3.59
CA VAL A 50 9.95 4.62 2.30
C VAL A 50 9.88 3.63 1.13
N THR A 51 10.71 2.57 1.15
CA THR A 51 10.68 1.48 0.17
C THR A 51 9.33 0.77 0.14
N VAL A 52 8.73 0.56 1.32
CA VAL A 52 7.40 -0.04 1.43
C VAL A 52 6.33 0.88 0.85
N ALA A 53 6.36 2.17 1.20
CA ALA A 53 5.46 3.17 0.66
C ALA A 53 5.52 3.21 -0.88
N THR A 54 6.73 3.27 -1.46
CA THR A 54 6.96 3.21 -2.91
C THR A 54 6.37 1.95 -3.52
N SER A 55 6.61 0.78 -2.91
CA SER A 55 6.06 -0.48 -3.43
C SER A 55 4.53 -0.51 -3.44
N GLN A 56 3.87 0.05 -2.41
CA GLN A 56 2.41 0.11 -2.32
C GLN A 56 1.82 1.11 -3.34
N VAL A 57 2.48 2.25 -3.58
CA VAL A 57 2.05 3.20 -4.62
C VAL A 57 2.15 2.57 -6.00
N LEU A 58 3.28 1.95 -6.34
CA LEU A 58 3.47 1.26 -7.62
C LEU A 58 2.41 0.18 -7.83
N PHE A 59 2.17 -0.62 -6.79
CA PHE A 59 1.17 -1.69 -6.79
C PHE A 59 -0.24 -1.14 -7.04
N HIS A 60 -0.69 -0.12 -6.29
CA HIS A 60 -2.03 0.43 -6.48
C HIS A 60 -2.20 1.05 -7.87
N ARG A 61 -1.23 1.86 -8.31
CA ARG A 61 -1.26 2.54 -9.61
C ARG A 61 -1.28 1.54 -10.77
N PHE A 62 -0.57 0.42 -10.63
CA PHE A 62 -0.57 -0.64 -11.65
C PHE A 62 -2.00 -1.17 -11.88
N TYR A 63 -2.74 -1.45 -10.80
CA TYR A 63 -4.11 -1.93 -10.90
C TYR A 63 -5.14 -0.84 -11.25
N PHE A 64 -4.76 0.43 -11.31
CA PHE A 64 -5.58 1.45 -11.97
C PHE A 64 -5.46 1.41 -13.51
N LYS A 65 -4.43 0.72 -14.04
CA LYS A 65 -4.21 0.53 -15.48
C LYS A 65 -4.45 -0.90 -15.95
N LYS A 66 -4.31 -1.90 -15.08
CA LYS A 66 -4.50 -3.32 -15.37
C LYS A 66 -5.49 -3.98 -14.42
N SER A 67 -6.07 -5.10 -14.87
CA SER A 67 -7.03 -5.87 -14.09
C SER A 67 -6.36 -6.91 -13.20
N LEU A 68 -6.92 -7.13 -12.01
CA LEU A 68 -6.61 -8.26 -11.12
C LEU A 68 -6.91 -9.64 -11.76
N THR A 69 -7.74 -9.67 -12.81
CA THR A 69 -8.01 -10.91 -13.58
C THR A 69 -6.96 -11.22 -14.64
N ASP A 70 -6.07 -10.28 -14.93
CA ASP A 70 -5.01 -10.50 -15.93
C ASP A 70 -3.66 -10.69 -15.24
N PHE A 71 -3.48 -10.01 -14.11
CA PHE A 71 -2.26 -10.03 -13.33
C PHE A 71 -2.59 -10.31 -11.87
N ASP A 72 -2.05 -11.40 -11.35
CA ASP A 72 -2.29 -11.82 -9.98
C ASP A 72 -1.51 -10.97 -8.98
N VAL A 73 -2.13 -10.68 -7.83
CA VAL A 73 -1.52 -9.95 -6.71
C VAL A 73 -0.21 -10.58 -6.26
N LYS A 74 -0.13 -11.92 -6.19
CA LYS A 74 1.07 -12.69 -5.80
C LYS A 74 2.22 -12.55 -6.81
N MET A 75 1.96 -12.08 -8.03
CA MET A 75 2.99 -11.86 -9.04
C MET A 75 3.42 -10.38 -9.07
N ILE A 76 2.47 -9.46 -8.97
CA ILE A 76 2.75 -8.02 -9.03
C ILE A 76 3.36 -7.48 -7.74
N ALA A 77 2.99 -8.00 -6.56
CA ALA A 77 3.55 -7.57 -5.29
C ALA A 77 5.09 -7.75 -5.20
N PRO A 78 5.69 -8.94 -5.44
CA PRO A 78 7.14 -9.10 -5.39
C PRO A 78 7.87 -8.24 -6.41
N ALA A 79 7.33 -8.09 -7.62
CA ALA A 79 7.89 -7.22 -8.65
C ALA A 79 7.85 -5.73 -8.25
N SER A 80 6.74 -5.29 -7.64
CA SER A 80 6.59 -3.91 -7.13
C SER A 80 7.60 -3.61 -6.02
N LEU A 81 7.82 -4.55 -5.10
CA LEU A 81 8.83 -4.41 -4.05
C LEU A 81 10.25 -4.39 -4.61
N TYR A 82 10.55 -5.30 -5.55
CA TYR A 82 11.87 -5.36 -6.19
C TYR A 82 12.21 -4.06 -6.92
N LEU A 83 11.25 -3.51 -7.67
CA LEU A 83 11.40 -2.23 -8.34
C LEU A 83 11.58 -1.09 -7.31
N ALA A 84 10.76 -1.04 -6.27
CA ALA A 84 10.88 -0.03 -5.21
C ALA A 84 12.26 -0.02 -4.53
N CYS A 85 12.84 -1.20 -4.26
CA CYS A 85 14.20 -1.31 -3.71
C CYS A 85 15.25 -0.63 -4.60
N LYS A 86 15.08 -0.66 -5.92
CA LYS A 86 15.99 0.03 -6.85
C LYS A 86 15.75 1.53 -6.90
N LEU A 87 14.51 1.95 -6.77
CA LEU A 87 14.12 3.36 -6.83
C LEU A 87 14.52 4.15 -5.57
N GLU A 88 14.44 3.50 -4.40
CA GLU A 88 14.81 4.09 -3.10
C GLU A 88 16.28 3.85 -2.72
N GLU A 89 17.07 3.26 -3.62
CA GLU A 89 18.46 2.84 -3.34
C GLU A 89 18.59 1.95 -2.08
N ASP A 90 17.55 1.15 -1.81
CA ASP A 90 17.45 0.20 -0.70
C ASP A 90 17.56 -1.24 -1.25
N PHE A 91 18.69 -1.49 -1.93
CA PHE A 91 18.85 -2.66 -2.80
C PHE A 91 18.71 -4.00 -2.06
N CYS A 92 17.83 -4.85 -2.59
CA CYS A 92 17.65 -6.22 -2.11
C CYS A 92 17.88 -7.23 -3.25
N ARG A 93 18.66 -8.28 -2.96
CA ARG A 93 18.93 -9.35 -3.95
C ARG A 93 17.63 -10.07 -4.29
N VAL A 94 17.40 -10.32 -5.58
CA VAL A 94 16.18 -11.00 -6.08
C VAL A 94 15.89 -12.32 -5.35
N TYR A 95 16.94 -13.09 -5.04
CA TYR A 95 16.81 -14.34 -4.28
C TYR A 95 16.12 -14.14 -2.93
N LYS A 96 16.49 -13.08 -2.18
CA LYS A 96 15.89 -12.81 -0.87
C LYS A 96 14.40 -12.47 -1.01
N ILE A 97 14.05 -11.67 -2.02
CA ILE A 97 12.65 -11.34 -2.32
C ILE A 97 11.86 -12.61 -2.66
N ILE A 98 12.35 -13.43 -3.60
CA ILE A 98 11.69 -14.68 -3.97
C ILE A 98 11.51 -15.59 -2.76
N ASN A 99 12.57 -15.81 -1.98
CA ASN A 99 12.51 -16.68 -0.80
C ASN A 99 11.53 -16.15 0.26
N THR A 100 11.46 -14.83 0.47
CA THR A 100 10.51 -14.22 1.41
C THR A 100 9.07 -14.37 0.95
N PHE A 101 8.76 -14.06 -0.32
CA PHE A 101 7.39 -14.22 -0.83
C PHE A 101 6.97 -15.70 -0.89
N TYR A 102 7.90 -16.58 -1.25
CA TYR A 102 7.69 -18.03 -1.18
C TYR A 102 7.33 -18.50 0.23
N PHE A 103 8.10 -18.05 1.24
CA PHE A 103 7.80 -18.30 2.65
C PHE A 103 6.39 -17.81 3.02
N LEU A 104 6.03 -16.58 2.63
CA LEU A 104 4.72 -16.00 2.94
C LEU A 104 3.57 -16.80 2.31
N TYR A 105 3.72 -17.25 1.05
CA TYR A 105 2.70 -18.05 0.37
C TYR A 105 2.50 -19.40 1.04
N LYS A 106 3.58 -20.13 1.33
CA LYS A 106 3.50 -21.40 2.07
C LYS A 106 2.90 -21.23 3.46
N TYR A 107 3.28 -20.16 4.15
CA TYR A 107 2.76 -19.88 5.49
C TYR A 107 1.25 -19.60 5.48
N GLU A 108 0.76 -18.88 4.47
CA GLU A 108 -0.68 -18.65 4.28
C GLU A 108 -1.44 -19.95 3.97
N ASP A 109 -0.91 -20.77 3.06
CA ASP A 109 -1.52 -22.07 2.68
C ASP A 109 -1.59 -23.06 3.84
N LEU A 110 -0.66 -22.99 4.79
CA LEU A 110 -0.70 -23.82 5.99
C LEU A 110 -1.72 -23.33 7.01
N LYS A 111 -1.84 -22.01 7.18
CA LYS A 111 -2.84 -21.41 8.08
C LYS A 111 -4.27 -21.74 7.66
N SER A 112 -4.55 -21.69 6.35
CA SER A 112 -5.89 -21.96 5.81
C SER A 112 -6.33 -23.42 5.99
N LYS A 113 -5.39 -24.36 6.13
CA LYS A 113 -5.66 -25.79 6.32
C LYS A 113 -5.88 -26.21 7.79
N HIS A 114 -5.99 -25.26 8.73
CA HIS A 114 -6.18 -25.53 10.17
C HIS A 114 -5.22 -26.55 10.78
N TYR A 115 -4.02 -26.72 10.21
CA TYR A 115 -2.98 -27.46 10.91
C TYR A 115 -2.60 -26.66 12.16
N TYR A 116 -2.82 -27.25 13.34
CA TYR A 116 -2.27 -26.73 14.59
C TYR A 116 -0.78 -26.47 14.36
N PHE A 117 -0.43 -25.19 14.27
CA PHE A 117 0.91 -24.76 13.91
C PHE A 117 1.78 -24.91 15.16
N ASP A 118 2.26 -26.12 15.42
CA ASP A 118 3.27 -26.33 16.45
C ASP A 118 4.59 -25.74 15.94
N VAL A 119 4.80 -24.45 16.24
CA VAL A 119 5.97 -23.66 15.83
C VAL A 119 7.28 -24.38 16.18
N LYS A 120 7.26 -25.28 17.17
CA LYS A 120 8.43 -26.04 17.62
C LYS A 120 8.87 -27.15 16.66
N ASN A 121 7.96 -27.68 15.83
CA ASN A 121 8.22 -28.81 14.92
C ASN A 121 8.36 -28.39 13.44
N VAL A 122 8.39 -27.08 13.18
CA VAL A 122 8.51 -26.54 11.82
C VAL A 122 9.96 -26.66 11.34
N LYS A 123 10.20 -27.55 10.38
CA LYS A 123 11.47 -27.59 9.64
C LYS A 123 11.56 -26.34 8.76
N VAL A 124 12.41 -25.40 9.15
CA VAL A 124 12.68 -24.13 8.43
C VAL A 124 13.06 -24.38 6.97
N GLU A 125 13.68 -25.52 6.68
CA GLU A 125 14.07 -25.96 5.34
C GLU A 125 12.89 -26.05 4.36
N HIS A 126 11.69 -26.44 4.83
CA HIS A 126 10.50 -26.54 3.96
C HIS A 126 9.98 -25.20 3.44
N PHE A 127 10.42 -24.09 4.05
CA PHE A 127 10.04 -22.74 3.64
C PHE A 127 11.14 -22.02 2.86
N LYS A 128 12.30 -22.66 2.67
CA LYS A 128 13.33 -22.16 1.77
C LYS A 128 13.05 -22.67 0.37
N ILE A 129 13.14 -21.77 -0.60
CA ILE A 129 13.06 -22.16 -2.00
C ILE A 129 14.40 -22.73 -2.45
N ASP A 130 14.37 -23.87 -3.14
CA ASP A 130 15.55 -24.41 -3.80
C ASP A 130 15.86 -23.57 -5.06
N VAL A 131 17.09 -23.09 -5.17
CA VAL A 131 17.55 -22.24 -6.28
C VAL A 131 17.59 -22.99 -7.60
N GLU A 132 17.75 -24.31 -7.56
CA GLU A 132 17.74 -25.13 -8.77
C GLU A 132 16.34 -25.52 -9.23
N SER A 133 15.34 -25.34 -8.37
CA SER A 133 13.95 -25.66 -8.69
C SER A 133 13.42 -24.84 -9.87
N GLN A 134 12.53 -25.47 -10.65
CA GLN A 134 11.83 -24.78 -11.73
C GLN A 134 10.95 -23.64 -11.18
N GLU A 135 10.41 -23.79 -9.97
CA GLU A 135 9.61 -22.78 -9.30
C GLU A 135 10.41 -21.49 -9.06
N TYR A 136 11.64 -21.60 -8.52
CA TYR A 136 12.52 -20.45 -8.36
C TYR A 136 12.85 -19.79 -9.69
N LYS A 137 13.19 -20.59 -10.71
CA LYS A 137 13.52 -20.11 -12.05
C LYS A 137 12.34 -19.33 -12.66
N ASN A 138 11.12 -19.84 -12.52
CA ASN A 138 9.90 -19.17 -12.98
C ASN A 138 9.65 -17.87 -12.22
N MET A 139 9.65 -17.89 -10.87
CA MET A 139 9.44 -16.67 -10.06
C MET A 139 10.46 -15.58 -10.38
N LYS A 140 11.71 -15.96 -10.66
CA LYS A 140 12.76 -15.02 -11.05
C LYS A 140 12.46 -14.35 -12.40
N VAL A 141 12.07 -15.14 -13.40
CA VAL A 141 11.68 -14.62 -14.73
C VAL A 141 10.44 -13.72 -14.60
N ASP A 142 9.47 -14.12 -13.80
CA ASP A 142 8.25 -13.36 -13.56
C ASP A 142 8.54 -12.01 -12.91
N ILE A 143 9.37 -11.95 -11.86
CA ILE A 143 9.75 -10.69 -11.22
C ILE A 143 10.37 -9.71 -12.22
N TYR A 144 11.29 -10.16 -13.07
CA TYR A 144 11.90 -9.29 -14.08
C TYR A 144 10.91 -8.84 -15.16
N THR A 145 10.02 -9.75 -15.58
CA THR A 145 9.01 -9.46 -16.59
C THR A 145 7.99 -8.44 -16.08
N TYR A 146 7.47 -8.65 -14.87
CA TYR A 146 6.48 -7.76 -14.26
C TYR A 146 7.07 -6.45 -13.78
N GLU A 147 8.34 -6.42 -13.37
CA GLU A 147 9.05 -5.17 -13.14
C GLU A 147 9.03 -4.29 -14.40
N LEU A 148 9.44 -4.84 -15.54
CA LEU A 148 9.43 -4.10 -16.80
C LEU A 148 8.02 -3.68 -17.20
N LEU A 149 7.02 -4.53 -16.94
CA LEU A 149 5.63 -4.19 -17.21
C LEU A 149 5.16 -3.02 -16.32
N ILE A 150 5.45 -3.03 -15.01
CA ILE A 150 5.12 -1.93 -14.11
C ILE A 150 5.75 -0.62 -14.62
N LEU A 151 7.03 -0.64 -15.00
CA LEU A 151 7.72 0.53 -15.56
C LEU A 151 7.03 1.09 -16.81
N LYS A 152 6.67 0.21 -17.75
CA LYS A 152 5.94 0.58 -18.97
C LYS A 152 4.59 1.21 -18.64
N GLU A 153 3.84 0.62 -17.72
CA GLU A 153 2.53 1.14 -17.30
C GLU A 153 2.67 2.48 -16.57
N MET A 154 3.76 2.73 -15.83
CA MET A 154 4.04 4.06 -15.25
C MET A 154 4.55 5.08 -16.28
N GLY A 155 4.77 4.68 -17.54
CA GLY A 155 5.35 5.54 -18.57
C GLY A 155 6.78 5.98 -18.25
N PHE A 156 7.50 5.22 -17.41
CA PHE A 156 8.83 5.56 -16.89
C PHE A 156 8.91 6.89 -16.12
N LEU A 157 7.78 7.51 -15.76
CA LEU A 157 7.70 8.78 -15.02
C LEU A 157 7.79 8.61 -13.51
N ILE A 158 8.69 7.75 -13.04
CA ILE A 158 8.72 7.28 -11.65
C ILE A 158 9.08 8.39 -10.66
N HIS A 159 9.92 9.35 -11.07
CA HIS A 159 10.28 10.52 -10.26
C HIS A 159 9.06 11.34 -9.82
N LYS A 160 7.98 11.39 -10.64
CA LYS A 160 6.72 12.07 -10.28
C LYS A 160 5.88 11.26 -9.30
N ILE A 161 6.07 9.94 -9.28
CA ILE A 161 5.32 8.98 -8.46
C ILE A 161 5.90 8.94 -7.04
N ASN A 162 7.19 9.22 -6.90
CA ASN A 162 7.93 9.05 -5.64
C ASN A 162 7.74 10.20 -4.63
N GLN A 163 6.52 10.73 -4.53
CA GLN A 163 6.17 11.73 -3.51
C GLN A 163 5.25 11.08 -2.47
N HIS A 164 5.83 10.72 -1.34
CA HIS A 164 5.09 10.10 -0.25
C HIS A 164 4.48 11.15 0.69
N PRO A 165 3.27 10.90 1.23
CA PRO A 165 2.66 11.79 2.21
C PRO A 165 3.54 11.98 3.46
N HIS A 166 4.39 11.01 3.78
CA HIS A 166 5.34 11.06 4.92
C HIS A 166 6.24 12.29 4.91
N LEU A 167 6.62 12.80 3.73
CA LEU A 167 7.48 13.98 3.58
C LEU A 167 6.88 15.23 4.24
N PHE A 168 5.55 15.34 4.24
CA PHE A 168 4.84 16.54 4.68
C PHE A 168 4.49 16.54 6.16
N LEU A 169 4.55 15.38 6.82
CA LEU A 169 3.97 15.19 8.14
C LEU A 169 4.64 16.05 9.22
N LEU A 170 5.97 15.98 9.36
CA LEU A 170 6.69 16.75 10.39
C LEU A 170 6.66 18.27 10.13
N PRO A 171 6.91 18.78 8.90
CA PRO A 171 6.76 20.21 8.61
C PRO A 171 5.37 20.75 8.90
N TYR A 172 4.31 19.98 8.61
CA TYR A 172 2.94 20.42 8.84
C TYR A 172 2.58 20.42 10.33
N ILE A 173 3.01 19.41 11.08
CA ILE A 173 2.86 19.39 12.54
C ILE A 173 3.59 20.58 13.15
N HIS A 174 4.84 20.83 12.74
CA HIS A 174 5.61 21.97 13.23
C HIS A 174 4.89 23.30 12.96
N SER A 175 4.36 23.47 11.75
CA SER A 175 3.62 24.68 11.36
C SER A 175 2.34 24.90 12.16
N LEU A 176 1.61 23.82 12.50
CA LEU A 176 0.35 23.90 13.26
C LEU A 176 0.54 24.02 14.77
N PHE A 177 1.53 23.35 15.35
CA PHE A 177 1.59 23.11 16.79
C PHE A 177 2.83 23.72 17.46
N ASN A 178 3.98 23.79 16.79
CA ASN A 178 5.22 24.26 17.43
C ASN A 178 5.33 25.79 17.43
N ASN A 179 4.82 26.46 16.39
CA ASN A 179 4.87 27.93 16.30
C ASN A 179 4.00 28.65 17.34
N LEU A 180 3.17 27.92 18.09
CA LEU A 180 2.21 28.52 19.01
C LEU A 180 2.72 28.60 20.46
N ASN A 181 3.89 28.05 20.82
CA ASN A 181 4.40 27.94 22.21
C ASN A 181 3.35 27.44 23.24
N LYS A 182 2.27 26.81 22.76
CA LYS A 182 1.09 26.40 23.55
C LYS A 182 1.03 24.90 23.79
N PHE A 183 1.79 24.13 23.03
CA PHE A 183 1.76 22.66 23.07
C PHE A 183 3.05 22.13 23.66
N ASP A 184 2.88 21.15 24.56
CA ASP A 184 3.98 20.40 25.13
C ASP A 184 4.72 19.59 24.04
N ASP A 185 6.03 19.46 24.18
CA ASP A 185 6.89 18.71 23.26
C ASP A 185 6.52 17.22 23.24
N ASP A 186 6.14 16.65 24.39
CA ASP A 186 5.70 15.26 24.49
C ASP A 186 4.39 15.02 23.73
N LEU A 187 3.42 15.92 23.89
CA LEU A 187 2.14 15.85 23.17
C LEU A 187 2.36 15.92 21.65
N THR A 188 3.27 16.78 21.20
CA THR A 188 3.63 16.93 19.79
C THR A 188 4.28 15.66 19.23
N LYS A 189 5.20 15.03 19.98
CA LYS A 189 5.80 13.74 19.60
C LYS A 189 4.74 12.64 19.50
N LYS A 190 3.82 12.59 20.46
CA LYS A 190 2.71 11.63 20.47
C LYS A 190 1.75 11.84 19.29
N LEU A 191 1.43 13.09 18.97
CA LEU A 191 0.65 13.47 17.80
C LEU A 191 1.34 12.99 16.52
N ALA A 192 2.65 13.24 16.37
CA ALA A 192 3.42 12.80 15.21
C ALA A 192 3.40 11.28 15.04
N GLN A 193 3.60 10.53 16.13
CA GLN A 193 3.57 9.07 16.11
C GLN A 193 2.20 8.52 15.69
N ILE A 194 1.10 9.05 16.25
CA ILE A 194 -0.26 8.62 15.88
C ILE A 194 -0.57 9.00 14.43
N SER A 195 -0.18 10.21 14.01
CA SER A 195 -0.35 10.68 12.63
C SER A 195 0.37 9.76 11.64
N TRP A 196 1.60 9.34 11.97
CA TRP A 196 2.39 8.41 11.16
C TRP A 196 1.69 7.06 11.01
N GLY A 197 1.05 6.57 12.07
CA GLY A 197 0.22 5.36 12.04
C GLY A 197 -0.93 5.45 11.05
N TYR A 198 -1.75 6.52 11.14
CA TYR A 198 -2.84 6.75 10.19
C TYR A 198 -2.36 6.93 8.75
N LEU A 199 -1.21 7.55 8.57
CA LEU A 199 -0.61 7.76 7.27
C LEU A 199 -0.15 6.43 6.65
N ASN A 200 0.49 5.54 7.42
CA ASN A 200 0.81 4.18 6.96
C ASN A 200 -0.46 3.39 6.59
N ASP A 201 -1.51 3.49 7.39
CA ASP A 201 -2.79 2.84 7.09
C ASP A 201 -3.43 3.37 5.81
N SER A 202 -3.27 4.67 5.51
CA SER A 202 -3.75 5.25 4.25
C SER A 202 -3.13 4.61 3.01
N MET A 203 -1.86 4.19 3.07
CA MET A 203 -1.13 3.56 1.96
C MET A 203 -1.64 2.15 1.64
N ARG A 204 -2.35 1.51 2.57
CA ARG A 204 -3.04 0.24 2.34
C ARG A 204 -4.33 0.40 1.51
N THR A 205 -4.73 1.64 1.25
CA THR A 205 -5.90 1.99 0.45
C THR A 205 -5.49 2.69 -0.85
N THR A 206 -6.44 2.91 -1.75
CA THR A 206 -6.22 3.59 -3.04
C THR A 206 -6.03 5.11 -2.93
N LEU A 207 -6.00 5.67 -1.71
CA LEU A 207 -5.87 7.11 -1.47
C LEU A 207 -4.64 7.73 -2.16
N CYS A 208 -3.52 7.02 -2.22
CA CYS A 208 -2.29 7.45 -2.91
C CYS A 208 -2.44 7.62 -4.44
N CYS A 209 -3.56 7.17 -5.01
CA CYS A 209 -3.93 7.35 -6.42
C CYS A 209 -5.06 8.37 -6.60
N GLU A 210 -5.78 8.71 -5.53
CA GLU A 210 -6.99 9.55 -5.53
C GLU A 210 -6.70 10.99 -5.06
N TYR A 211 -5.73 11.18 -4.17
CA TYR A 211 -5.45 12.47 -3.55
C TYR A 211 -3.97 12.82 -3.60
N GLN A 212 -3.67 14.11 -3.57
CA GLN A 212 -2.29 14.56 -3.44
C GLN A 212 -1.71 14.12 -2.08
N PRO A 213 -0.40 13.83 -2.01
CA PRO A 213 0.27 13.44 -0.77
C PRO A 213 0.05 14.41 0.40
N ARG A 214 -0.04 15.72 0.11
CA ARG A 214 -0.33 16.77 1.11
C ARG A 214 -1.68 16.57 1.78
N CYS A 215 -2.74 16.28 1.00
CA CYS A 215 -4.09 16.06 1.52
C CYS A 215 -4.12 14.85 2.48
N ILE A 216 -3.42 13.77 2.11
CA ILE A 216 -3.33 12.56 2.93
C ILE A 216 -2.62 12.87 4.24
N ALA A 217 -1.48 13.58 4.20
CA ALA A 217 -0.75 13.97 5.41
C ALA A 217 -1.60 14.83 6.36
N VAL A 218 -2.28 15.85 5.82
CA VAL A 218 -3.18 16.72 6.61
C VAL A 218 -4.33 15.92 7.23
N ALA A 219 -4.93 14.99 6.50
CA ALA A 219 -5.99 14.14 7.02
C ALA A 219 -5.50 13.19 8.13
N SER A 220 -4.29 12.64 8.01
CA SER A 220 -3.67 11.82 9.06
C SER A 220 -3.40 12.63 10.33
N ILE A 221 -2.94 13.88 10.20
CA ILE A 221 -2.77 14.81 11.33
C ILE A 221 -4.13 15.13 11.96
N PHE A 222 -5.16 15.38 11.16
CA PHE A 222 -6.51 15.65 11.65
C PHE A 222 -7.08 14.48 12.46
N LEU A 223 -6.93 13.24 11.98
CA LEU A 223 -7.34 12.04 12.73
C LEU A 223 -6.59 11.90 14.06
N ALA A 224 -5.28 12.16 14.06
CA ALA A 224 -4.47 12.08 15.26
C ALA A 224 -4.85 13.17 16.28
N ALA A 225 -5.06 14.40 15.82
CA ALA A 225 -5.53 15.51 16.65
C ALA A 225 -6.90 15.19 17.26
N TYR A 226 -7.83 14.68 16.46
CA TYR A 226 -9.14 14.23 16.94
C TYR A 226 -9.01 13.15 18.03
N LYS A 227 -8.15 12.14 17.82
CA LYS A 227 -7.89 11.08 18.81
C LYS A 227 -7.26 11.60 20.11
N LEU A 228 -6.49 12.67 20.05
CA LEU A 228 -5.86 13.33 21.19
C LEU A 228 -6.72 14.44 21.81
N ASN A 229 -7.97 14.61 21.36
CA ASN A 229 -8.88 15.69 21.78
C ASN A 229 -8.31 17.10 21.55
N ILE A 230 -7.49 17.28 20.51
CA ILE A 230 -6.95 18.58 20.10
C ILE A 230 -7.94 19.23 19.12
N PRO A 231 -8.51 20.40 19.44
CA PRO A 231 -9.56 21.01 18.63
C PRO A 231 -9.00 21.68 17.36
N LEU A 232 -9.20 21.04 16.21
CA LEU A 232 -8.96 21.62 14.89
C LEU A 232 -10.29 22.08 14.26
N ILE A 233 -10.75 23.27 14.64
CA ILE A 233 -12.07 23.79 14.30
C ILE A 233 -12.14 24.21 12.83
N LYS A 234 -13.16 23.78 12.09
CA LYS A 234 -13.33 24.10 10.66
C LYS A 234 -13.34 25.62 10.39
N SER A 235 -13.99 26.42 11.25
CA SER A 235 -14.16 27.87 11.06
C SER A 235 -12.85 28.64 11.05
N THR A 236 -11.77 28.09 11.61
CA THR A 236 -10.44 28.74 11.57
C THR A 236 -9.74 28.57 10.21
N ASN A 237 -10.29 27.75 9.30
CA ASN A 237 -9.73 27.48 7.97
C ASN A 237 -8.24 27.05 7.99
N TRP A 238 -7.78 26.42 9.08
CA TRP A 238 -6.39 26.00 9.27
C TRP A 238 -5.84 25.13 8.13
N PHE A 239 -6.71 24.35 7.48
CA PHE A 239 -6.37 23.47 6.35
C PHE A 239 -5.96 24.23 5.08
N LYS A 240 -6.42 25.48 4.92
CA LYS A 240 -6.06 26.32 3.75
C LYS A 240 -4.59 26.68 3.73
N LEU A 241 -3.90 26.67 4.87
CA LEU A 241 -2.44 26.86 4.95
C LEU A 241 -1.68 25.82 4.11
N PHE A 242 -2.28 24.65 3.88
CA PHE A 242 -1.67 23.53 3.17
C PHE A 242 -2.23 23.32 1.76
N ASP A 243 -3.04 24.26 1.26
CA ASP A 243 -3.75 24.14 -0.02
C ASP A 243 -4.62 22.88 -0.11
N VAL A 244 -5.29 22.51 1.00
CA VAL A 244 -6.17 21.34 1.09
C VAL A 244 -7.61 21.76 1.36
N GLU A 245 -8.59 21.12 0.74
CA GLU A 245 -10.00 21.34 1.03
C GLU A 245 -10.51 20.49 2.20
N TYR A 246 -11.40 21.05 3.02
CA TYR A 246 -11.94 20.33 4.20
C TYR A 246 -12.77 19.09 3.83
N ASP A 247 -13.42 19.10 2.68
CA ASP A 247 -14.18 17.95 2.19
C ASP A 247 -13.28 16.77 1.84
N ASP A 248 -12.11 17.03 1.25
CA ASP A 248 -11.10 16.01 0.97
C ASP A 248 -10.55 15.40 2.25
N ILE A 249 -10.26 16.23 3.26
CA ILE A 249 -9.85 15.75 4.59
C ILE A 249 -10.86 14.74 5.13
N LYS A 250 -12.17 15.07 5.09
CA LYS A 250 -13.22 14.17 5.56
C LYS A 250 -13.27 12.87 4.77
N LYS A 251 -13.24 12.93 3.44
CA LYS A 251 -13.29 11.74 2.57
C LYS A 251 -12.11 10.82 2.84
N ILE A 252 -10.90 11.37 2.96
CA ILE A 252 -9.68 10.64 3.28
C ILE A 252 -9.80 9.99 4.67
N CYS A 253 -10.24 10.73 5.69
CA CYS A 253 -10.44 10.22 7.04
C CYS A 253 -11.41 9.04 7.07
N ILE A 254 -12.55 9.16 6.38
CA ILE A 254 -13.55 8.09 6.29
C ILE A 254 -12.93 6.84 5.64
N ARG A 255 -12.16 7.00 4.56
CA ARG A 255 -11.53 5.86 3.87
C ARG A 255 -10.49 5.16 4.76
N ILE A 256 -9.68 5.90 5.51
CA ILE A 256 -8.76 5.32 6.50
C ILE A 256 -9.55 4.58 7.58
N LEU A 257 -10.61 5.18 8.12
CA LEU A 257 -11.42 4.55 9.16
C LEU A 257 -12.18 3.31 8.68
N GLN A 258 -12.59 3.26 7.41
CA GLN A 258 -13.20 2.08 6.78
C GLN A 258 -12.24 0.88 6.76
N LEU A 259 -10.93 1.10 6.66
CA LEU A 259 -9.93 0.02 6.67
C LEU A 259 -10.04 -0.83 7.95
N TYR A 260 -10.25 -0.19 9.10
CA TYR A 260 -10.39 -0.90 10.38
C TYR A 260 -11.64 -1.77 10.46
N LYS A 261 -12.63 -1.58 9.59
CA LYS A 261 -13.84 -2.42 9.51
C LYS A 261 -13.65 -3.68 8.66
N ILE A 262 -12.68 -3.69 7.75
CA ILE A 262 -12.49 -4.78 6.77
C ILE A 262 -11.76 -5.98 7.39
N GLY A 263 -10.97 -5.77 8.45
CA GLY A 263 -10.19 -6.83 9.10
C GLY A 263 -9.01 -7.31 8.25
N ARG A 264 -8.48 -8.51 8.57
CA ARG A 264 -7.40 -9.13 7.79
C ARG A 264 -7.98 -9.65 6.47
N CYS A 265 -7.38 -9.25 5.35
CA CYS A 265 -7.77 -9.74 4.04
C CYS A 265 -7.02 -11.03 3.73
N HIS A 266 -7.69 -11.93 3.03
CA HIS A 266 -7.12 -13.17 2.52
C HIS A 266 -7.09 -13.12 1.00
N TYR A 267 -6.22 -13.93 0.40
CA TYR A 267 -6.18 -14.07 -1.04
C TYR A 267 -7.55 -14.52 -1.60
N ILE A 268 -7.97 -13.91 -2.70
CA ILE A 268 -9.21 -14.23 -3.42
C ILE A 268 -8.84 -14.59 -4.86
N ASP A 269 -9.06 -15.83 -5.25
CA ASP A 269 -8.80 -16.27 -6.62
C ASP A 269 -9.92 -15.75 -7.56
N VAL A 270 -9.67 -14.59 -8.18
CA VAL A 270 -10.55 -13.99 -9.20
C VAL A 270 -10.33 -14.59 -10.59
N LEU A 271 -9.21 -15.28 -10.83
CA LEU A 271 -8.89 -15.91 -12.12
C LEU A 271 -9.77 -17.15 -12.34
N THR A 272 -9.86 -17.99 -11.31
CA THR A 272 -10.65 -19.23 -11.36
C THR A 272 -12.15 -18.91 -11.40
N LYS A 273 -12.61 -17.92 -10.61
CA LYS A 273 -14.01 -17.44 -10.67
C LYS A 273 -14.43 -17.00 -12.08
N LYS A 274 -13.54 -16.33 -12.83
CA LYS A 274 -13.81 -15.93 -14.21
C LYS A 274 -13.94 -17.14 -15.15
N LYS A 275 -13.04 -18.13 -15.04
CA LYS A 275 -13.09 -19.36 -15.84
C LYS A 275 -14.36 -20.17 -15.57
N GLU A 276 -14.83 -20.19 -14.34
CA GLU A 276 -16.08 -20.87 -13.96
C GLU A 276 -17.32 -20.11 -14.43
N ALA A 277 -17.31 -18.78 -14.38
CA ALA A 277 -18.39 -17.94 -14.89
C ALA A 277 -18.55 -18.02 -16.42
N LEU A 278 -17.45 -18.24 -17.17
CA LEU A 278 -17.48 -18.43 -18.63
C LEU A 278 -17.93 -19.84 -19.06
N LYS A 279 -18.04 -20.79 -18.12
CA LYS A 279 -18.48 -22.17 -18.38
C LYS A 279 -19.98 -22.39 -18.12
N LYS A 280 -20.68 -21.40 -17.56
CA LYS A 280 -22.12 -21.40 -17.31
C LYS A 280 -22.81 -20.51 -18.35
#